data_AF-A0A1R4EP46-F1
#
_entry.id   AF-A0A1R4EP46-F1
#
_cell.length_a   1.000
_cell.length_b   1.000
_cell.length_c   1.000
_cell.angle_alpha   90.00
_cell.angle_beta   90.00
_cell.angle_gamma   90.00
#
_symmetry.space_group_name_H-M   'P 1'
#
loop_
_entity.id
_entity.type
_entity.pdbx_description
1 polymer ?
#
loop_
_entity_poly.entity_id
_entity_poly.type
_entity_poly.pdbx_seq_one_letter_code
_entity_poly.pdbx_strand_id
1 'polypeptide(L)'
;MPFDVGAWTEDEARAQFAAFRWAEFGGRPTCQRCGCDAVNRYKSRPIYKCKGCWRQFSDKSGTPWANAKIKYRNLMYLISLVSENVQATSIRQLAKWCRVNYKTAFVWVQKIREEISRKAKETSLEGEVEIDGAYFGGHVRPKNMKKTRKDLRKIPYRANDRALSVVAARQRGGGICTWVAKQETHARSFIADAIKPGSVLFTDKAAGWGPLRGRFSLFQVDHSSAFYTPEACTNGVETLWALMRIMERIHRHITQNYLDLYAADAAWTLTKGKKPEGEAFREVMTWMSRPGRSPLAGYFQGRKRTCPVCKPDGTIEGWKPAPKKGRTDFVRKGVELVPYRPRCSLEKTWPENFKFVSTAEFVSNPATVPDGPGVYALFVREGDDLLRASGFVEQDHKPLWRRGTAVHVYTGETYGLRTRLTQHLLGGIETSNLRATLAALQFNPELIGLASDNGRTAVEAGLSEWLKANTLIGFKSCGYVRDVETVMLNAVASPLNVQRSNGGEYARRLLELRKRFGEIASRWPPPSTGPSRQRRR
;
A
#
# COMPACT_ATOMS: atom_id res chain seq x y z
N MET A 1 -38.81 11.51 -24.55
CA MET A 1 -38.66 10.09 -24.21
C MET A 1 -37.65 9.98 -23.09
N PRO A 2 -38.03 9.58 -21.87
CA PRO A 2 -37.04 9.19 -20.87
C PRO A 2 -36.24 8.02 -21.45
N PHE A 3 -34.95 8.05 -21.19
CA PHE A 3 -33.97 7.17 -21.81
C PHE A 3 -34.03 5.76 -21.19
N ASP A 4 -35.07 4.98 -21.53
CA ASP A 4 -35.27 3.63 -20.96
C ASP A 4 -34.63 2.53 -21.80
N VAL A 5 -33.29 2.48 -21.77
CA VAL A 5 -32.51 1.36 -22.34
C VAL A 5 -32.91 0.02 -21.70
N GLY A 6 -33.44 0.06 -20.47
CA GLY A 6 -33.90 -1.09 -19.73
C GLY A 6 -35.07 -1.80 -20.41
N ALA A 7 -35.98 -1.06 -21.04
CA ALA A 7 -37.18 -1.61 -21.68
C ALA A 7 -36.95 -2.23 -23.07
N TRP A 8 -35.85 -1.91 -23.76
CA TRP A 8 -35.64 -2.36 -25.13
C TRP A 8 -35.52 -3.87 -25.28
N THR A 9 -36.08 -4.39 -26.37
CA THR A 9 -35.78 -5.72 -26.91
C THR A 9 -34.35 -5.75 -27.48
N GLU A 10 -33.83 -6.96 -27.75
CA GLU A 10 -32.48 -7.08 -28.33
C GLU A 10 -32.41 -6.49 -29.76
N ASP A 11 -33.49 -6.58 -30.53
CA ASP A 11 -33.55 -6.03 -31.89
C ASP A 11 -33.67 -4.51 -31.90
N GLU A 12 -34.47 -3.92 -31.00
CA GLU A 12 -34.52 -2.46 -30.80
C GLU A 12 -33.16 -1.92 -30.35
N ALA A 13 -32.54 -2.56 -29.35
CA ALA A 13 -31.21 -2.16 -28.90
C ALA A 13 -30.18 -2.25 -30.02
N ARG A 14 -30.24 -3.29 -30.86
CA ARG A 14 -29.35 -3.40 -32.02
C ARG A 14 -29.63 -2.30 -33.05
N ALA A 15 -30.88 -1.97 -33.33
CA ALA A 15 -31.24 -0.91 -34.27
C ALA A 15 -30.70 0.45 -33.79
N GLN A 16 -30.88 0.77 -32.50
CA GLN A 16 -30.32 1.97 -31.88
C GLN A 16 -28.78 1.97 -31.93
N PHE A 17 -28.15 0.83 -31.61
CA PHE A 17 -26.70 0.70 -31.70
C PHE A 17 -26.18 0.94 -33.12
N ALA A 18 -26.85 0.38 -34.14
CA ALA A 18 -26.49 0.58 -35.53
C ALA A 18 -26.64 2.05 -35.95
N ALA A 19 -27.68 2.74 -35.48
CA ALA A 19 -27.85 4.17 -35.72
C ALA A 19 -26.68 5.00 -35.19
N PHE A 20 -26.21 4.74 -33.95
CA PHE A 20 -24.99 5.38 -33.42
C PHE A 20 -23.74 4.99 -34.20
N ARG A 21 -23.57 3.70 -34.51
CA ARG A 21 -22.37 3.19 -35.19
C ARG A 21 -22.19 3.81 -36.58
N TRP A 22 -23.29 3.99 -37.30
CA TRP A 22 -23.31 4.38 -38.70
C TRP A 22 -23.83 5.80 -38.91
N ALA A 23 -23.83 6.63 -37.86
CA ALA A 23 -24.37 7.99 -37.91
C ALA A 23 -23.75 8.83 -39.05
N GLU A 24 -22.43 8.74 -39.22
CA GLU A 24 -21.68 9.41 -40.31
C GLU A 24 -22.12 8.97 -41.73
N PHE A 25 -22.79 7.82 -41.85
CA PHE A 25 -23.29 7.25 -43.11
C PHE A 25 -24.83 7.24 -43.17
N GLY A 26 -25.49 8.12 -42.41
CA GLY A 26 -26.96 8.20 -42.36
C GLY A 26 -27.61 6.95 -41.77
N GLY A 27 -26.94 6.28 -40.84
CA GLY A 27 -27.41 5.05 -40.20
C GLY A 27 -27.22 3.77 -41.02
N ARG A 28 -26.57 3.85 -42.19
CA ARG A 28 -26.42 2.71 -43.12
C ARG A 28 -25.09 1.96 -42.92
N PRO A 29 -25.12 0.61 -42.82
CA PRO A 29 -23.89 -0.17 -42.62
C PRO A 29 -22.93 -0.05 -43.80
N THR A 30 -21.72 0.45 -43.53
CA THR A 30 -20.73 0.74 -44.58
C THR A 30 -19.44 -0.04 -44.33
N CYS A 31 -18.91 -0.69 -45.39
CA CYS A 31 -17.73 -1.53 -45.27
C CYS A 31 -16.47 -0.70 -44.96
N GLN A 32 -15.89 -0.92 -43.78
CA GLN A 32 -14.69 -0.20 -43.32
C GLN A 32 -13.40 -0.55 -44.08
N ARG A 33 -13.43 -1.55 -44.98
CA ARG A 33 -12.27 -1.95 -45.78
C ARG A 33 -12.21 -1.23 -47.12
N CYS A 34 -13.34 -1.09 -47.81
CA CYS A 34 -13.40 -0.57 -49.17
C CYS A 34 -14.41 0.57 -49.36
N GLY A 35 -15.06 1.05 -48.29
CA GLY A 35 -16.03 2.15 -48.33
C GLY A 35 -17.40 1.81 -48.93
N CYS A 36 -17.58 0.60 -49.45
CA CYS A 36 -18.84 0.18 -50.09
C CYS A 36 -20.00 0.11 -49.07
N ASP A 37 -21.10 0.82 -49.38
CA ASP A 37 -22.36 0.87 -48.63
C ASP A 37 -23.37 -0.20 -49.09
N ALA A 38 -23.17 -0.77 -50.29
CA ALA A 38 -23.94 -1.89 -50.79
C ALA A 38 -23.58 -3.19 -50.05
N VAL A 39 -24.41 -3.58 -49.09
CA VAL A 39 -24.18 -4.75 -48.23
C VAL A 39 -25.39 -5.67 -48.13
N ASN A 40 -25.14 -6.98 -48.09
CA ASN A 40 -26.18 -7.98 -47.82
C ASN A 40 -26.23 -8.29 -46.32
N ARG A 41 -27.44 -8.36 -45.74
CA ARG A 41 -27.65 -8.75 -44.33
C ARG A 41 -28.00 -10.23 -44.24
N TYR A 42 -27.35 -10.95 -43.34
CA TYR A 42 -27.77 -12.32 -43.03
C TYR A 42 -29.04 -12.33 -42.18
N LYS A 43 -30.01 -13.20 -42.51
CA LYS A 43 -31.25 -13.36 -41.73
C LYS A 43 -31.00 -14.00 -40.36
N SER A 44 -30.13 -15.02 -40.30
CA SER A 44 -29.89 -15.82 -39.09
C SER A 44 -28.90 -15.23 -38.09
N ARG A 45 -28.14 -14.20 -38.46
CA ARG A 45 -27.07 -13.63 -37.62
C ARG A 45 -26.85 -12.15 -37.87
N PRO A 46 -26.41 -11.38 -36.86
CA PRO A 46 -26.19 -9.94 -36.96
C PRO A 46 -24.90 -9.59 -37.72
N ILE A 47 -24.79 -10.02 -38.97
CA ILE A 47 -23.62 -9.88 -39.83
C ILE A 47 -24.05 -9.34 -41.20
N TYR A 48 -23.20 -8.50 -41.78
CA TYR A 48 -23.26 -7.96 -43.12
C TYR A 48 -22.18 -8.61 -44.00
N LYS A 49 -22.46 -8.79 -45.28
CA LYS A 49 -21.49 -9.17 -46.32
C LYS A 49 -21.38 -8.00 -47.32
N CYS A 50 -20.19 -7.42 -47.43
CA CYS A 50 -19.93 -6.36 -48.41
C CYS A 50 -20.04 -6.90 -49.84
N LYS A 51 -20.69 -6.17 -50.75
CA LYS A 51 -20.74 -6.56 -52.18
C LYS A 51 -19.45 -6.22 -52.94
N GLY A 52 -18.71 -5.18 -52.54
CA GLY A 52 -17.46 -4.80 -53.19
C GLY A 52 -16.28 -5.72 -52.87
N CYS A 53 -16.03 -6.02 -51.59
CA CYS A 53 -14.86 -6.82 -51.17
C CYS A 53 -15.21 -8.18 -50.55
N TRP A 54 -16.48 -8.58 -50.56
CA TRP A 54 -16.99 -9.86 -50.04
C TRP A 54 -16.74 -10.15 -48.55
N ARG A 55 -16.15 -9.20 -47.83
CA ARG A 55 -15.81 -9.34 -46.42
C ARG A 55 -17.08 -9.31 -45.56
N GLN A 56 -17.09 -10.17 -44.54
CA GLN A 56 -18.11 -10.15 -43.50
C GLN A 56 -17.73 -9.21 -42.35
N PHE A 57 -18.70 -8.47 -41.84
CA PHE A 57 -18.54 -7.57 -40.70
C PHE A 57 -19.86 -7.41 -39.93
N SER A 58 -19.81 -6.87 -38.72
CA SER A 58 -20.99 -6.53 -37.91
C SER A 58 -20.94 -5.07 -37.45
N ASP A 59 -21.98 -4.61 -36.78
CA ASP A 59 -22.00 -3.27 -36.16
C ASP A 59 -20.84 -3.04 -35.18
N LYS A 60 -20.29 -4.14 -34.64
CA LYS A 60 -19.19 -4.14 -33.68
C LYS A 60 -17.82 -4.23 -34.36
N SER A 61 -17.75 -4.46 -35.66
CA SER A 61 -16.48 -4.65 -36.37
C SER A 61 -15.69 -3.35 -36.51
N GLY A 62 -14.37 -3.44 -36.35
CA GLY A 62 -13.45 -2.32 -36.59
C GLY A 62 -13.49 -1.22 -35.54
N THR A 63 -14.15 -1.44 -34.40
CA THR A 63 -14.35 -0.45 -33.33
C THR A 63 -13.87 -0.98 -31.97
N PRO A 64 -13.87 -0.16 -30.90
CA PRO A 64 -13.74 -0.63 -29.52
C PRO A 64 -14.68 -1.80 -29.17
N TRP A 65 -15.80 -1.94 -29.90
CA TRP A 65 -16.78 -3.00 -29.76
C TRP A 65 -16.33 -4.38 -30.26
N ALA A 66 -15.22 -4.47 -31.01
CA ALA A 66 -14.86 -5.67 -31.74
C ALA A 66 -14.76 -6.94 -30.86
N ASN A 67 -15.23 -8.07 -31.43
CA ASN A 67 -15.27 -9.40 -30.81
C ASN A 67 -16.12 -9.50 -29.54
N ALA A 68 -17.02 -8.55 -29.32
CA ALA A 68 -17.95 -8.55 -28.22
C ALA A 68 -19.04 -9.62 -28.36
N LYS A 69 -19.07 -10.56 -27.42
CA LYS A 69 -20.13 -11.57 -27.27
C LYS A 69 -21.31 -11.09 -26.41
N ILE A 70 -21.18 -9.94 -25.76
CA ILE A 70 -22.27 -9.33 -24.98
C ILE A 70 -23.42 -8.90 -25.93
N LYS A 71 -24.65 -9.12 -25.46
CA LYS A 71 -25.89 -8.65 -26.10
C LYS A 71 -25.88 -7.12 -26.24
N TYR A 72 -26.52 -6.59 -27.28
CA TYR A 72 -26.60 -5.16 -27.55
C TYR A 72 -27.30 -4.42 -26.43
N ARG A 73 -28.45 -4.94 -25.96
CA ARG A 73 -29.19 -4.37 -24.83
C ARG A 73 -28.33 -4.27 -23.58
N ASN A 74 -27.67 -5.36 -23.19
CA ASN A 74 -26.84 -5.39 -21.97
C ASN A 74 -25.63 -4.45 -22.08
N LEU A 75 -25.06 -4.29 -23.28
CA LEU A 75 -23.94 -3.37 -23.50
C LEU A 75 -24.39 -1.91 -23.39
N MET A 76 -25.49 -1.54 -24.05
CA MET A 76 -26.03 -0.18 -23.98
C MET A 76 -26.52 0.15 -22.57
N TYR A 77 -27.13 -0.81 -21.86
CA TYR A 77 -27.54 -0.63 -20.47
C TYR A 77 -26.32 -0.47 -19.54
N LEU A 78 -25.22 -1.18 -19.79
CA LEU A 78 -23.97 -0.95 -19.04
C LEU A 78 -23.41 0.45 -19.30
N ILE A 79 -23.47 0.93 -20.54
CA ILE A 79 -23.01 2.28 -20.91
C ILE A 79 -23.88 3.33 -20.22
N SER A 80 -25.21 3.19 -20.22
CA SER A 80 -26.11 4.11 -19.53
C SER A 80 -25.82 4.19 -18.03
N LEU A 81 -25.65 3.04 -17.38
CA LEU A 81 -25.32 2.97 -15.96
C LEU A 81 -23.96 3.60 -15.61
N VAL A 82 -23.03 3.70 -16.56
CA VAL A 82 -21.73 4.35 -16.35
C VAL A 82 -21.78 5.83 -16.72
N SER A 83 -22.47 6.18 -17.81
CA SER A 83 -22.57 7.55 -18.32
C SER A 83 -23.38 8.44 -17.41
N GLU A 84 -24.50 7.95 -16.88
CA GLU A 84 -25.41 8.75 -16.03
C GLU A 84 -24.99 8.77 -14.55
N ASN A 85 -24.02 7.96 -14.17
CA ASN A 85 -23.61 7.84 -12.77
C ASN A 85 -22.66 8.97 -12.36
N VAL A 86 -23.02 9.65 -11.26
CA VAL A 86 -22.27 10.79 -10.70
C VAL A 86 -21.51 10.48 -9.40
N GLN A 87 -21.79 9.35 -8.73
CA GLN A 87 -21.17 9.00 -7.42
C GLN A 87 -20.26 7.76 -7.47
N ALA A 88 -20.00 7.24 -8.67
CA ALA A 88 -19.30 5.98 -8.92
C ALA A 88 -20.04 4.74 -8.39
N THR A 89 -19.84 3.59 -9.05
CA THR A 89 -20.48 2.33 -8.65
C THR A 89 -19.54 1.15 -8.90
N SER A 90 -19.53 0.21 -7.97
CA SER A 90 -18.63 -0.94 -8.06
C SER A 90 -18.92 -1.77 -9.32
N ILE A 91 -17.86 -2.26 -9.95
CA ILE A 91 -17.98 -3.11 -11.16
C ILE A 91 -18.76 -4.40 -10.86
N ARG A 92 -18.71 -4.89 -9.61
CA ARG A 92 -19.50 -6.06 -9.18
C ARG A 92 -21.00 -5.76 -9.19
N GLN A 93 -21.39 -4.57 -8.76
CA GLN A 93 -22.77 -4.13 -8.78
C GLN A 93 -23.27 -3.96 -10.23
N LEU A 94 -22.48 -3.29 -11.08
CA LEU A 94 -22.78 -3.16 -12.51
C LEU A 94 -22.93 -4.54 -13.19
N ALA A 95 -22.05 -5.48 -12.88
CA ALA A 95 -22.14 -6.85 -13.40
C ALA A 95 -23.46 -7.55 -12.98
N LYS A 96 -23.92 -7.34 -11.74
CA LYS A 96 -25.18 -7.88 -11.23
C LYS A 96 -26.39 -7.26 -11.95
N TRP A 97 -26.43 -5.93 -12.07
CA TRP A 97 -27.51 -5.22 -12.77
C TRP A 97 -27.60 -5.62 -14.25
N CYS A 98 -26.46 -5.68 -14.96
CA CYS A 98 -26.43 -6.07 -16.37
C CYS A 98 -26.51 -7.59 -16.59
N ARG A 99 -26.57 -8.41 -15.53
CA ARG A 99 -26.57 -9.88 -15.57
C ARG A 99 -25.44 -10.47 -16.44
N VAL A 100 -24.21 -9.95 -16.25
CA VAL A 100 -23.01 -10.43 -16.94
C VAL A 100 -21.92 -10.85 -15.95
N ASN A 101 -20.95 -11.62 -16.42
CA ASN A 101 -19.78 -11.94 -15.60
C ASN A 101 -19.00 -10.67 -15.24
N TYR A 102 -18.44 -10.63 -14.02
CA TYR A 102 -17.56 -9.56 -13.56
C TYR A 102 -16.45 -9.22 -14.56
N LYS A 103 -15.81 -10.21 -15.18
CA LYS A 103 -14.76 -10.01 -16.18
C LYS A 103 -15.28 -9.20 -17.39
N THR A 104 -16.47 -9.52 -17.86
CA THR A 104 -17.12 -8.80 -18.96
C THR A 104 -17.39 -7.36 -18.59
N ALA A 105 -18.04 -7.11 -17.44
CA ALA A 105 -18.29 -5.75 -16.96
C ALA A 105 -16.99 -4.96 -16.78
N PHE A 106 -15.96 -5.58 -16.17
CA PHE A 106 -14.66 -4.94 -15.96
C PHE A 106 -14.05 -4.43 -17.26
N VAL A 107 -13.96 -5.27 -18.29
CA VAL A 107 -13.35 -4.86 -19.57
C VAL A 107 -14.14 -3.74 -20.23
N TRP A 108 -15.47 -3.81 -20.20
CA TRP A 108 -16.30 -2.76 -20.81
C TRP A 108 -16.21 -1.43 -20.11
N VAL A 109 -16.30 -1.42 -18.78
CA VAL A 109 -16.18 -0.17 -18.03
C VAL A 109 -14.79 0.44 -18.25
N GLN A 110 -13.72 -0.36 -18.31
CA GLN A 110 -12.39 0.18 -18.63
C GLN A 110 -12.28 0.70 -20.08
N LYS A 111 -12.96 0.07 -21.05
CA LYS A 111 -13.05 0.60 -22.43
C LYS A 111 -13.81 1.91 -22.49
N ILE A 112 -14.91 2.05 -21.74
CA ILE A 112 -15.65 3.32 -21.64
C ILE A 112 -14.71 4.42 -21.11
N ARG A 113 -13.97 4.15 -20.03
CA ARG A 113 -13.01 5.10 -19.46
C ARG A 113 -11.85 5.43 -20.39
N GLU A 114 -11.37 4.48 -21.17
CA GLU A 114 -10.35 4.72 -22.20
C GLU A 114 -10.82 5.79 -23.20
N GLU A 115 -12.10 5.71 -23.58
CA GLU A 115 -12.70 6.56 -24.59
C GLU A 115 -12.97 7.96 -24.03
N ILE A 116 -13.43 8.04 -22.76
CA ILE A 116 -13.47 9.28 -21.98
C ILE A 116 -12.08 9.92 -21.88
N SER A 117 -11.06 9.13 -21.52
CA SER A 117 -9.68 9.60 -21.40
C SER A 117 -9.10 10.09 -22.72
N ARG A 118 -9.41 9.43 -23.84
CA ARG A 118 -9.00 9.92 -25.16
C ARG A 118 -9.65 11.27 -25.45
N LYS A 119 -10.97 11.40 -25.25
CA LYS A 119 -11.67 12.67 -25.49
C LYS A 119 -11.18 13.80 -24.60
N ALA A 120 -10.83 13.52 -23.35
CA ALA A 120 -10.21 14.51 -22.47
C ALA A 120 -8.89 15.06 -23.04
N LYS A 121 -8.09 14.25 -23.76
CA LYS A 121 -6.84 14.71 -24.39
C LYS A 121 -7.04 15.60 -25.62
N GLU A 122 -8.22 15.58 -26.22
CA GLU A 122 -8.59 16.48 -27.33
C GLU A 122 -9.06 17.84 -26.82
N THR A 123 -9.23 18.00 -25.49
CA THR A 123 -9.71 19.23 -24.88
C THR A 123 -8.56 20.23 -24.72
N SER A 124 -8.77 21.46 -25.18
CA SER A 124 -7.88 22.60 -24.93
C SER A 124 -8.57 23.56 -23.96
N LEU A 125 -7.83 24.06 -22.97
CA LEU A 125 -8.33 24.94 -21.93
C LEU A 125 -7.93 26.40 -22.23
N GLU A 126 -8.76 27.35 -21.82
CA GLU A 126 -8.51 28.78 -22.03
C GLU A 126 -9.09 29.65 -20.92
N GLY A 127 -8.69 30.93 -20.89
CA GLY A 127 -9.21 31.91 -19.94
C GLY A 127 -8.64 31.67 -18.54
N GLU A 128 -9.51 31.46 -17.55
CA GLU A 128 -9.12 31.23 -16.16
C GLU A 128 -9.00 29.73 -15.85
N VAL A 129 -7.79 29.29 -15.50
CA VAL A 129 -7.48 27.86 -15.27
C VAL A 129 -6.84 27.64 -13.91
N GLU A 130 -7.45 26.77 -13.12
CA GLU A 130 -6.95 26.32 -11.82
C GLU A 130 -6.08 25.07 -12.00
N ILE A 131 -4.88 25.03 -11.41
CA ILE A 131 -4.00 23.86 -11.44
C ILE A 131 -3.71 23.42 -10.02
N ASP A 132 -3.92 22.14 -9.76
CA ASP A 132 -3.61 21.53 -8.47
C ASP A 132 -3.20 20.06 -8.66
N GLY A 133 -2.51 19.51 -7.65
CA GLY A 133 -1.99 18.15 -7.63
C GLY A 133 -2.44 17.38 -6.40
N ALA A 134 -2.78 16.10 -6.59
CA ALA A 134 -3.07 15.21 -5.48
C ALA A 134 -2.38 13.86 -5.66
N TYR A 135 -1.75 13.39 -4.58
CA TYR A 135 -1.15 12.06 -4.56
C TYR A 135 -2.21 10.98 -4.35
N PHE A 136 -2.08 9.84 -5.02
CA PHE A 136 -2.92 8.65 -4.87
C PHE A 136 -2.06 7.41 -4.64
N GLY A 137 -2.61 6.46 -3.88
CA GLY A 137 -1.88 5.24 -3.52
C GLY A 137 -0.77 5.50 -2.52
N GLY A 138 0.23 4.61 -2.50
CA GLY A 138 1.33 4.67 -1.56
C GLY A 138 0.92 4.52 -0.08
N HIS A 139 -0.30 4.04 0.21
CA HIS A 139 -0.75 3.76 1.57
C HIS A 139 0.21 2.75 2.21
N VAL A 140 1.01 3.25 3.15
CA VAL A 140 1.85 2.41 3.99
C VAL A 140 0.96 1.92 5.11
N ARG A 141 0.56 0.64 5.06
CA ARG A 141 -0.20 0.02 6.14
C ARG A 141 0.60 0.23 7.43
N PRO A 142 0.06 0.98 8.42
CA PRO A 142 0.77 1.18 9.67
C PRO A 142 1.00 -0.19 10.32
N LYS A 143 2.18 -0.39 10.90
CA LYS A 143 2.45 -1.63 11.63
C LYS A 143 1.42 -1.77 12.77
N ASN A 144 0.93 -2.98 13.01
CA ASN A 144 -0.14 -3.25 13.97
C ASN A 144 0.18 -2.66 15.36
N MET A 145 1.41 -2.82 15.86
CA MET A 145 1.84 -2.30 17.16
C MET A 145 2.18 -0.81 17.11
N LYS A 146 1.51 -0.02 17.97
CA LYS A 146 1.65 1.45 18.10
C LYS A 146 3.11 1.89 18.27
N LYS A 147 3.91 1.14 19.04
CA LYS A 147 5.34 1.38 19.29
C LYS A 147 6.26 1.20 18.06
N THR A 148 5.82 0.47 17.04
CA THR A 148 6.55 0.24 15.77
C THR A 148 5.89 0.95 14.58
N ARG A 149 4.82 1.71 14.81
CA ARG A 149 4.31 2.62 13.79
C ARG A 149 5.40 3.65 13.59
N LYS A 150 6.03 3.63 12.42
CA LYS A 150 6.81 4.78 11.99
C LYS A 150 5.85 5.96 11.95
N ASP A 151 6.25 7.10 12.50
CA ASP A 151 5.49 8.32 12.35
C ASP A 151 5.46 8.67 10.86
N LEU A 152 4.33 8.39 10.21
CA LEU A 152 4.16 8.58 8.77
C LEU A 152 4.14 10.07 8.39
N ARG A 153 4.03 10.98 9.38
CA ARG A 153 4.25 12.43 9.17
C ARG A 153 5.73 12.78 9.03
N LYS A 154 6.64 11.94 9.54
CA LYS A 154 8.11 12.09 9.46
C LYS A 154 8.74 11.30 8.31
N ILE A 155 7.95 10.53 7.56
CA ILE A 155 8.41 9.93 6.31
C ILE A 155 8.00 10.92 5.21
N PRO A 156 8.95 11.64 4.59
CA PRO A 156 8.60 12.53 3.49
C PRO A 156 8.10 11.62 2.38
N TYR A 157 6.81 11.78 2.08
CA TYR A 157 6.07 11.07 1.06
C TYR A 157 5.78 9.59 1.37
N ARG A 158 4.51 9.25 1.16
CA ARG A 158 3.97 7.90 0.88
C ARG A 158 5.00 7.06 0.13
N ALA A 159 5.02 5.73 0.27
CA ALA A 159 6.01 4.87 -0.39
C ALA A 159 6.27 5.31 -1.86
N ASN A 160 7.40 6.00 -2.11
CA ASN A 160 7.65 6.79 -3.34
C ASN A 160 7.62 5.93 -4.61
N ASP A 161 7.94 4.64 -4.46
CA ASP A 161 7.83 3.64 -5.51
C ASP A 161 6.38 3.40 -5.97
N ARG A 162 5.40 3.59 -5.07
CA ARG A 162 3.98 3.20 -5.24
C ARG A 162 2.98 4.35 -5.24
N ALA A 163 3.38 5.53 -4.78
CA ALA A 163 2.58 6.73 -4.95
C ALA A 163 2.72 7.25 -6.38
N LEU A 164 1.63 7.79 -6.89
CA LEU A 164 1.58 8.58 -8.12
C LEU A 164 0.85 9.89 -7.78
N SER A 165 1.29 10.98 -8.37
CA SER A 165 0.54 12.24 -8.37
C SER A 165 -0.42 12.26 -9.57
N VAL A 166 -1.62 12.76 -9.34
CA VAL A 166 -2.53 13.18 -10.40
C VAL A 166 -2.55 14.70 -10.36
N VAL A 167 -2.22 15.31 -11.48
CA VAL A 167 -2.27 16.76 -11.66
C VAL A 167 -3.46 17.08 -12.53
N ALA A 168 -4.25 18.07 -12.14
CA ALA A 168 -5.40 18.51 -12.91
C ALA A 168 -5.29 19.99 -13.26
N ALA A 169 -5.77 20.33 -14.45
CA ALA A 169 -6.01 21.70 -14.87
C ALA A 169 -7.51 21.85 -15.15
N ARG A 170 -8.16 22.79 -14.48
CA ARG A 170 -9.61 23.02 -14.56
C ARG A 170 -9.88 24.43 -15.03
N GLN A 171 -10.57 24.55 -16.16
CA GLN A 171 -11.09 25.84 -16.60
C GLN A 171 -12.34 26.22 -15.79
N ARG A 172 -12.43 27.46 -15.34
CA ARG A 172 -13.63 27.97 -14.66
C ARG A 172 -14.81 27.96 -15.63
N GLY A 173 -15.90 27.30 -15.21
CA GLY A 173 -17.07 27.06 -16.07
C GLY A 173 -16.86 26.08 -17.23
N GLY A 174 -15.67 25.50 -17.40
CA GLY A 174 -15.30 24.70 -18.56
C GLY A 174 -14.83 23.28 -18.25
N GLY A 175 -13.92 22.78 -19.08
CA GLY A 175 -13.38 21.42 -19.04
C GLY A 175 -12.31 21.19 -17.96
N ILE A 176 -12.00 19.91 -17.73
CA ILE A 176 -10.95 19.48 -16.79
C ILE A 176 -10.03 18.49 -17.53
N CYS A 177 -8.74 18.79 -17.53
CA CYS A 177 -7.69 17.90 -18.02
C CYS A 177 -6.92 17.29 -16.85
N THR A 178 -6.48 16.03 -16.98
CA THR A 178 -5.76 15.33 -15.92
C THR A 178 -4.55 14.57 -16.46
N TRP A 179 -3.48 14.54 -15.67
CA TRP A 179 -2.23 13.85 -15.98
C TRP A 179 -1.75 13.08 -14.77
N VAL A 180 -1.12 11.93 -15.00
CA VAL A 180 -0.52 11.14 -13.93
C VAL A 180 0.99 11.27 -14.00
N ALA A 181 1.63 11.49 -12.86
CA ALA A 181 3.05 11.78 -12.77
C ALA A 181 3.66 11.18 -11.51
N LYS A 182 5.00 11.11 -11.44
CA LYS A 182 5.70 10.75 -10.20
C LYS A 182 5.81 11.92 -9.22
N GLN A 183 5.96 13.12 -9.75
CA GLN A 183 5.91 14.39 -9.04
C GLN A 183 5.03 15.34 -9.85
N GLU A 184 4.39 16.30 -9.20
CA GLU A 184 3.47 17.24 -9.86
C GLU A 184 4.14 18.04 -10.98
N THR A 185 5.39 18.46 -10.74
CA THR A 185 6.20 19.23 -11.69
C THR A 185 6.46 18.51 -13.01
N HIS A 186 6.41 17.18 -13.05
CA HIS A 186 6.64 16.41 -14.27
C HIS A 186 5.50 16.56 -15.30
N ALA A 187 4.30 17.00 -14.87
CA ALA A 187 3.18 17.22 -15.78
C ALA A 187 3.21 18.63 -16.43
N ARG A 188 4.16 19.48 -16.05
CA ARG A 188 4.12 20.91 -16.35
C ARG A 188 4.13 21.25 -17.85
N SER A 189 4.93 20.55 -18.66
CA SER A 189 4.93 20.77 -20.12
C SER A 189 3.60 20.42 -20.74
N PHE A 190 3.03 19.27 -20.37
CA PHE A 190 1.72 18.82 -20.84
C PHE A 190 0.59 19.79 -20.48
N ILE A 191 0.64 20.39 -19.28
CA ILE A 191 -0.30 21.42 -18.85
C ILE A 191 -0.15 22.67 -19.72
N ALA A 192 1.08 23.13 -19.94
CA ALA A 192 1.35 24.29 -20.79
C ALA A 192 0.86 24.09 -22.22
N ASP A 193 0.95 22.88 -22.77
CA ASP A 193 0.50 22.57 -24.13
C ASP A 193 -1.02 22.46 -24.24
N ALA A 194 -1.69 22.01 -23.18
CA ALA A 194 -3.15 21.92 -23.14
C ALA A 194 -3.85 23.27 -22.96
N ILE A 195 -3.14 24.28 -22.46
CA ILE A 195 -3.70 25.61 -22.16
C ILE A 195 -3.30 26.62 -23.26
N LYS A 196 -4.29 27.35 -23.79
CA LYS A 196 -4.05 28.39 -24.80
C LYS A 196 -3.20 29.54 -24.23
N PRO A 197 -2.22 30.07 -24.99
CA PRO A 197 -1.47 31.26 -24.58
C PRO A 197 -2.39 32.42 -24.21
N GLY A 198 -1.96 33.26 -23.26
CA GLY A 198 -2.76 34.40 -22.76
C GLY A 198 -3.77 34.05 -21.67
N SER A 199 -3.89 32.76 -21.29
CA SER A 199 -4.71 32.34 -20.16
C SER A 199 -4.12 32.77 -18.81
N VAL A 200 -4.99 32.91 -17.82
CA VAL A 200 -4.66 33.21 -16.42
C VAL A 200 -4.68 31.93 -15.60
N LEU A 201 -3.58 31.63 -14.91
CA LEU A 201 -3.40 30.43 -14.11
C LEU A 201 -3.50 30.74 -12.61
N PHE A 202 -4.22 29.88 -11.89
CA PHE A 202 -4.32 29.90 -10.43
C PHE A 202 -3.73 28.61 -9.87
N THR A 203 -2.70 28.71 -9.02
CA THR A 203 -2.03 27.52 -8.44
C THR A 203 -1.79 27.70 -6.95
N ASP A 204 -1.41 26.61 -6.27
CA ASP A 204 -0.82 26.68 -4.94
C ASP A 204 0.60 27.30 -5.00
N LYS A 205 1.12 27.73 -3.85
CA LYS A 205 2.50 28.26 -3.69
C LYS A 205 3.54 27.13 -3.72
N ALA A 206 3.53 26.31 -4.77
CA ALA A 206 4.61 25.38 -5.07
C ALA A 206 5.64 26.02 -6.01
N ALA A 207 6.93 26.00 -5.63
CA ALA A 207 8.02 26.52 -6.45
C ALA A 207 8.09 25.90 -7.86
N GLY A 208 7.53 24.71 -8.03
CA GLY A 208 7.48 23.96 -9.27
C GLY A 208 6.69 24.64 -10.41
N TRP A 209 5.74 25.52 -10.10
CA TRP A 209 4.91 26.21 -11.11
C TRP A 209 5.53 27.51 -11.62
N GLY A 210 6.53 28.05 -10.92
CA GLY A 210 7.15 29.35 -11.22
C GLY A 210 7.51 29.56 -12.68
N PRO A 211 8.12 28.59 -13.40
CA PRO A 211 8.54 28.86 -14.77
C PRO A 211 7.38 28.80 -15.81
N LEU A 212 6.11 28.60 -15.39
CA LEU A 212 4.93 28.86 -16.24
C LEU A 212 4.69 30.36 -16.47
N ARG A 213 5.27 31.24 -15.64
CA ARG A 213 5.18 32.71 -15.78
C ARG A 213 5.66 33.24 -17.12
N GLY A 214 6.51 32.50 -17.84
CA GLY A 214 6.98 32.89 -19.17
C GLY A 214 5.93 32.80 -20.27
N ARG A 215 4.82 32.08 -20.07
CA ARG A 215 3.76 31.86 -21.08
C ARG A 215 2.37 32.30 -20.61
N PHE A 216 2.16 32.43 -19.30
CA PHE A 216 0.86 32.69 -18.71
C PHE A 216 0.94 33.67 -17.54
N SER A 217 -0.13 34.42 -17.31
CA SER A 217 -0.31 35.21 -16.09
C SER A 217 -0.59 34.26 -14.92
N LEU A 218 0.33 34.18 -13.94
CA LEU A 218 0.26 33.21 -12.85
C LEU A 218 -0.02 33.89 -11.51
N PHE A 219 -1.14 33.54 -10.90
CA PHE A 219 -1.50 33.90 -9.53
C PHE A 219 -1.36 32.68 -8.61
N GLN A 220 -0.74 32.86 -7.45
CA GLN A 220 -0.46 31.77 -6.52
C GLN A 220 -1.10 32.05 -5.16
N VAL A 221 -1.82 31.07 -4.62
CA VAL A 221 -2.39 31.14 -3.25
C VAL A 221 -1.44 30.47 -2.28
N ASP A 222 -1.14 31.15 -1.18
CA ASP A 222 -0.45 30.56 -0.05
C ASP A 222 -1.48 29.98 0.94
N HIS A 223 -1.72 28.68 0.82
CA HIS A 223 -2.64 27.94 1.70
C HIS A 223 -2.18 27.86 3.16
N SER A 224 -0.96 28.30 3.49
CA SER A 224 -0.52 28.45 4.88
C SER A 224 -1.00 29.74 5.53
N SER A 225 -1.38 30.75 4.72
CA SER A 225 -1.90 32.04 5.20
C SER A 225 -3.38 32.28 4.90
N ALA A 226 -3.93 31.72 3.81
CA ALA A 226 -5.34 31.90 3.46
C ALA A 226 -5.91 30.72 2.66
N PHE A 227 -7.16 30.33 2.93
CA PHE A 227 -7.86 29.26 2.20
C PHE A 227 -8.22 29.68 0.76
N TYR A 228 -8.56 30.96 0.57
CA TYR A 228 -8.74 31.63 -0.73
C TYR A 228 -8.30 33.09 -0.59
N THR A 229 -7.96 33.74 -1.71
CA THR A 229 -7.86 35.20 -1.77
C THR A 229 -8.87 35.73 -2.80
N PRO A 230 -9.30 37.00 -2.73
CA PRO A 230 -10.13 37.62 -3.78
C PRO A 230 -9.54 37.45 -5.18
N GLU A 231 -8.21 37.35 -5.27
CA GLU A 231 -7.43 37.27 -6.50
C GLU A 231 -7.16 35.84 -6.97
N ALA A 232 -7.28 34.80 -6.13
CA ALA A 232 -6.99 33.42 -6.53
C ALA A 232 -7.71 32.35 -5.68
N CYS A 233 -8.30 31.36 -6.35
CA CYS A 233 -9.06 30.27 -5.75
C CYS A 233 -8.88 28.99 -6.59
N THR A 234 -8.53 27.87 -5.95
CA THR A 234 -8.29 26.53 -6.55
C THR A 234 -9.35 25.50 -6.13
N ASN A 235 -10.42 25.95 -5.44
CA ASN A 235 -11.45 25.08 -4.84
C ASN A 235 -12.17 24.18 -5.86
N GLY A 236 -12.19 24.57 -7.14
CA GLY A 236 -12.80 23.75 -8.19
C GLY A 236 -12.09 22.41 -8.36
N VAL A 237 -10.76 22.37 -8.17
CA VAL A 237 -9.99 21.13 -8.31
C VAL A 237 -10.13 20.22 -7.07
N GLU A 238 -10.37 20.79 -5.88
CA GLU A 238 -10.60 19.99 -4.66
C GLU A 238 -11.80 19.04 -4.79
N THR A 239 -12.85 19.47 -5.49
CA THR A 239 -14.04 18.63 -5.74
C THR A 239 -13.68 17.38 -6.57
N LEU A 240 -12.73 17.50 -7.51
CA LEU A 240 -12.20 16.37 -8.27
C LEU A 240 -11.52 15.36 -7.35
N TRP A 241 -10.70 15.85 -6.41
CA TRP A 241 -10.03 15.00 -5.43
C TRP A 241 -11.01 14.30 -4.51
N ALA A 242 -12.06 14.99 -4.04
CA ALA A 242 -13.11 14.37 -3.24
C ALA A 242 -13.76 13.19 -3.98
N LEU A 243 -14.12 13.37 -5.25
CA LEU A 243 -14.70 12.30 -6.07
C LEU A 243 -13.71 11.15 -6.32
N MET A 244 -12.45 11.46 -6.64
CA MET A 244 -11.42 10.44 -6.83
C MET A 244 -11.16 9.63 -5.54
N ARG A 245 -11.26 10.24 -4.35
CA ARG A 245 -11.17 9.53 -3.07
C ARG A 245 -12.36 8.61 -2.82
N ILE A 246 -13.56 8.99 -3.25
CA ILE A 246 -14.73 8.11 -3.23
C ILE A 246 -14.48 6.91 -4.16
N MET A 247 -14.00 7.16 -5.38
CA MET A 247 -13.63 6.12 -6.33
C MET A 247 -12.54 5.18 -5.77
N GLU A 248 -11.53 5.69 -5.05
CA GLU A 248 -10.48 4.90 -4.40
C GLU A 248 -11.04 3.92 -3.35
N ARG A 249 -12.13 4.29 -2.67
CA ARG A 249 -12.81 3.45 -1.67
C ARG A 249 -13.70 2.40 -2.32
N ILE A 250 -14.42 2.77 -3.38
CA ILE A 250 -15.35 1.87 -4.09
C ILE A 250 -14.59 0.86 -4.97
N HIS A 251 -13.55 1.31 -5.66
CA HIS A 251 -12.80 0.53 -6.61
C HIS A 251 -11.45 0.12 -6.04
N ARG A 252 -11.25 -1.19 -5.88
CA ARG A 252 -9.94 -1.70 -5.45
C ARG A 252 -8.91 -1.57 -6.58
N HIS A 253 -7.69 -1.18 -6.23
CA HIS A 253 -6.53 -1.13 -7.12
C HIS A 253 -6.57 -0.06 -8.24
N ILE A 254 -7.33 1.04 -8.07
CA ILE A 254 -7.32 2.13 -9.06
C ILE A 254 -5.94 2.79 -9.20
N THR A 255 -5.16 2.81 -8.13
CA THR A 255 -3.84 3.46 -8.00
C THR A 255 -2.70 2.69 -8.68
N GLN A 256 -3.05 1.77 -9.59
CA GLN A 256 -2.14 0.94 -10.37
C GLN A 256 -2.23 1.31 -11.86
N ASN A 257 -2.58 0.36 -12.73
CA ASN A 257 -2.53 0.50 -14.19
C ASN A 257 -3.63 1.40 -14.79
N TYR A 258 -4.49 1.99 -13.95
CA TYR A 258 -5.75 2.63 -14.36
C TYR A 258 -5.95 4.03 -13.80
N LEU A 259 -4.99 4.55 -13.03
CA LEU A 259 -5.18 5.79 -12.29
C LEU A 259 -5.58 6.96 -13.20
N ASP A 260 -4.97 7.03 -14.37
CA ASP A 260 -5.27 8.01 -15.42
C ASP A 260 -6.67 7.86 -16.02
N LEU A 261 -7.15 6.63 -16.18
CA LEU A 261 -8.51 6.37 -16.67
C LEU A 261 -9.56 6.79 -15.63
N TYR A 262 -9.27 6.58 -14.34
CA TYR A 262 -10.13 7.02 -13.25
C TYR A 262 -10.08 8.53 -13.04
N ALA A 263 -8.92 9.17 -13.24
CA ALA A 263 -8.79 10.62 -13.20
C ALA A 263 -9.63 11.28 -14.30
N ALA A 264 -9.56 10.77 -15.54
CA ALA A 264 -10.37 11.24 -16.64
C ALA A 264 -11.87 11.00 -16.43
N ASP A 265 -12.26 9.83 -15.89
CA ASP A 265 -13.67 9.53 -15.54
C ASP A 265 -14.21 10.50 -14.48
N ALA A 266 -13.41 10.79 -13.44
CA ALA A 266 -13.79 11.75 -12.41
C ALA A 266 -13.90 13.18 -12.96
N ALA A 267 -12.96 13.60 -13.81
CA ALA A 267 -12.99 14.89 -14.49
C ALA A 267 -14.25 15.04 -15.36
N TRP A 268 -14.53 14.03 -16.19
CA TRP A 268 -15.74 14.03 -17.01
C TRP A 268 -17.01 14.02 -16.17
N THR A 269 -17.03 13.28 -15.05
CA THR A 269 -18.18 13.22 -14.14
C THR A 269 -18.57 14.59 -13.58
N LEU A 270 -17.59 15.42 -13.23
CA LEU A 270 -17.86 16.78 -12.74
C LEU A 270 -18.40 17.71 -13.84
N THR A 271 -18.05 17.47 -15.09
CA THR A 271 -18.53 18.27 -16.23
C THR A 271 -19.89 17.80 -16.75
N LYS A 272 -20.16 16.48 -16.74
CA LYS A 272 -21.38 15.90 -17.34
C LYS A 272 -22.62 16.07 -16.47
N GLY A 273 -22.47 16.27 -15.15
CA GLY A 273 -23.61 16.41 -14.23
C GLY A 273 -24.52 17.62 -14.51
N LYS A 274 -24.10 18.54 -15.39
CA LYS A 274 -24.90 19.68 -15.85
C LYS A 274 -25.69 19.40 -17.14
N LYS A 275 -25.52 18.21 -17.73
CA LYS A 275 -26.14 17.86 -19.01
C LYS A 275 -27.55 17.26 -18.82
N PRO A 276 -28.45 17.47 -19.80
CA PRO A 276 -29.70 16.73 -19.90
C PRO A 276 -29.51 15.21 -19.84
N GLU A 277 -30.52 14.52 -19.32
CA GLU A 277 -30.54 13.06 -19.21
C GLU A 277 -30.27 12.38 -20.56
N GLY A 278 -29.32 11.43 -20.56
CA GLY A 278 -28.97 10.63 -21.73
C GLY A 278 -28.08 11.36 -22.76
N GLU A 279 -27.70 12.62 -22.56
CA GLU A 279 -26.67 13.26 -23.40
C GLU A 279 -25.31 12.58 -23.18
N ALA A 280 -24.93 12.33 -21.92
CA ALA A 280 -23.69 11.65 -21.57
C ALA A 280 -23.62 10.24 -22.18
N PHE A 281 -24.74 9.52 -22.21
CA PHE A 281 -24.84 8.24 -22.92
C PHE A 281 -24.54 8.37 -24.42
N ARG A 282 -25.17 9.33 -25.10
CA ARG A 282 -25.00 9.55 -26.55
C ARG A 282 -23.56 9.90 -26.90
N GLU A 283 -22.91 10.71 -26.07
CA GLU A 283 -21.49 11.02 -26.19
C GLU A 283 -20.63 9.77 -26.16
N VAL A 284 -20.78 8.94 -25.11
CA VAL A 284 -20.00 7.70 -24.98
C VAL A 284 -20.29 6.75 -26.17
N MET A 285 -21.55 6.59 -26.57
CA MET A 285 -21.90 5.77 -27.74
C MET A 285 -21.21 6.25 -29.02
N THR A 286 -21.15 7.57 -29.22
CA THR A 286 -20.50 8.20 -30.38
C THR A 286 -18.99 7.97 -30.31
N TRP A 287 -18.36 8.28 -29.17
CA TRP A 287 -16.91 8.16 -28.99
C TRP A 287 -16.44 6.73 -29.19
N MET A 288 -17.17 5.77 -28.64
CA MET A 288 -16.86 4.35 -28.74
C MET A 288 -17.19 3.76 -30.12
N SER A 289 -17.92 4.46 -31.00
CA SER A 289 -18.23 4.03 -32.36
C SER A 289 -17.15 4.36 -33.39
N ARG A 290 -16.10 5.09 -32.97
CA ARG A 290 -14.94 5.40 -33.81
C ARG A 290 -14.29 4.14 -34.43
N PRO A 291 -13.56 4.32 -35.54
CA PRO A 291 -12.63 3.31 -36.03
C PRO A 291 -11.48 3.03 -35.02
N GLY A 292 -11.05 1.77 -34.98
CA GLY A 292 -9.89 1.31 -34.21
C GLY A 292 -10.27 0.36 -33.07
N ARG A 293 -9.41 -0.63 -32.82
CA ARG A 293 -9.61 -1.59 -31.73
C ARG A 293 -9.10 -1.01 -30.42
N SER A 294 -9.85 -1.19 -29.33
CA SER A 294 -9.37 -0.82 -27.99
C SER A 294 -8.09 -1.60 -27.62
N PRO A 295 -7.07 -0.95 -27.02
CA PRO A 295 -5.88 -1.58 -26.43
C PRO A 295 -6.19 -2.59 -25.32
N LEU A 296 -7.40 -2.55 -24.75
CA LEU A 296 -7.85 -3.54 -23.76
C LEU A 296 -8.33 -4.86 -24.38
N ALA A 297 -8.28 -4.98 -25.71
CA ALA A 297 -8.55 -6.25 -26.37
C ALA A 297 -7.54 -7.33 -25.93
N GLY A 298 -8.06 -8.48 -25.47
CA GLY A 298 -7.23 -9.56 -24.92
C GLY A 298 -6.76 -9.32 -23.49
N TYR A 299 -7.39 -8.41 -22.74
CA TYR A 299 -7.00 -8.09 -21.35
C TYR A 299 -6.92 -9.32 -20.40
N PHE A 300 -7.84 -10.28 -20.55
CA PHE A 300 -7.80 -11.53 -19.78
C PHE A 300 -6.91 -12.62 -20.38
N GLN A 301 -6.35 -12.39 -21.58
CA GLN A 301 -5.34 -13.23 -22.23
C GLN A 301 -3.91 -12.77 -21.90
N GLY A 302 -3.73 -11.93 -20.88
CA GLY A 302 -2.41 -11.46 -20.42
C GLY A 302 -1.98 -10.07 -20.91
N ARG A 303 -2.73 -9.45 -21.84
CA ARG A 303 -2.44 -8.08 -22.33
C ARG A 303 -2.86 -7.01 -21.31
N LYS A 304 -2.07 -6.86 -20.24
CA LYS A 304 -2.30 -5.87 -19.19
C LYS A 304 -1.78 -4.50 -19.59
N ARG A 305 -2.65 -3.49 -19.46
CA ARG A 305 -2.33 -2.07 -19.62
C ARG A 305 -1.24 -1.60 -18.66
N THR A 306 -0.47 -0.60 -19.07
CA THR A 306 0.42 0.24 -18.24
C THR A 306 -0.24 1.61 -18.02
N CYS A 307 -0.06 2.22 -16.87
CA CYS A 307 -0.53 3.59 -16.63
C CYS A 307 0.43 4.58 -17.31
N PRO A 308 -0.01 5.47 -18.22
CA PRO A 308 0.82 6.52 -18.77
C PRO A 308 1.22 7.51 -17.67
N VAL A 309 2.53 7.73 -17.49
CA VAL A 309 3.10 8.62 -16.49
C VAL A 309 3.98 9.66 -17.17
N CYS A 310 3.69 10.94 -16.90
CA CYS A 310 4.44 12.09 -17.40
C CYS A 310 5.85 12.15 -16.79
N LYS A 311 6.81 12.53 -17.63
CA LYS A 311 8.22 12.70 -17.30
C LYS A 311 8.66 14.17 -17.44
N PRO A 312 9.71 14.58 -16.71
CA PRO A 312 10.23 15.95 -16.77
C PRO A 312 10.67 16.40 -18.17
N ASP A 313 11.05 15.45 -19.03
CA ASP A 313 11.51 15.69 -20.41
C ASP A 313 10.36 15.87 -21.42
N GLY A 314 9.10 15.89 -20.95
CA GLY A 314 7.92 16.01 -21.81
C GLY A 314 7.49 14.70 -22.48
N THR A 315 8.05 13.55 -22.07
CA THR A 315 7.62 12.23 -22.57
C THR A 315 6.62 11.53 -21.64
N ILE A 316 5.92 10.52 -22.17
CA ILE A 316 5.00 9.67 -21.42
C ILE A 316 5.57 8.24 -21.37
N GLU A 317 5.78 7.71 -20.17
CA GLU A 317 6.23 6.34 -19.97
C GLU A 317 5.10 5.44 -19.44
N GLY A 318 5.04 4.18 -19.89
CA GLY A 318 4.15 3.19 -19.32
C GLY A 318 4.63 2.68 -17.95
N TRP A 319 3.95 3.07 -16.87
CA TRP A 319 4.23 2.61 -15.52
C TRP A 319 3.40 1.38 -15.12
N LYS A 320 4.04 0.47 -14.37
CA LYS A 320 3.39 -0.61 -13.63
C LYS A 320 3.90 -0.60 -12.19
N PRO A 321 3.06 -0.89 -11.18
CA PRO A 321 3.53 -1.06 -9.83
C PRO A 321 4.53 -2.20 -9.79
N ALA A 322 5.66 -1.99 -9.11
CA ALA A 322 6.58 -3.08 -8.81
C ALA A 322 5.81 -4.19 -8.08
N PRO A 323 6.02 -5.47 -8.43
CA PRO A 323 5.40 -6.57 -7.71
C PRO A 323 5.68 -6.39 -6.21
N LYS A 324 4.65 -6.53 -5.38
CA LYS A 324 4.85 -6.67 -3.93
C LYS A 324 5.79 -7.87 -3.79
N LYS A 325 7.04 -7.68 -3.34
CA LYS A 325 7.90 -8.81 -2.94
C LYS A 325 7.03 -9.81 -2.16
N GLY A 326 6.85 -11.08 -2.56
CA GLY A 326 7.59 -11.88 -3.54
C GLY A 326 6.78 -12.41 -4.72
N ARG A 327 7.35 -12.24 -5.91
CA ARG A 327 8.25 -13.25 -6.48
C ARG A 327 9.62 -12.56 -6.58
N THR A 328 10.63 -13.09 -5.90
CA THR A 328 12.01 -12.59 -5.99
C THR A 328 12.70 -13.31 -7.13
N ASP A 329 12.68 -12.72 -8.32
CA ASP A 329 13.65 -13.09 -9.35
C ASP A 329 14.88 -12.22 -9.09
N PHE A 330 15.86 -12.77 -8.36
CA PHE A 330 17.17 -12.16 -8.26
C PHE A 330 17.95 -12.54 -9.51
N VAL A 331 18.08 -11.61 -10.45
CA VAL A 331 19.20 -11.67 -11.39
C VAL A 331 20.41 -11.09 -10.67
N ARG A 332 21.42 -11.93 -10.42
CA ARG A 332 22.81 -11.47 -10.36
C ARG A 332 23.67 -12.43 -11.18
N LYS A 333 24.47 -11.85 -12.08
CA LYS A 333 25.45 -12.52 -12.94
C LYS A 333 26.30 -13.48 -12.10
N GLY A 334 26.33 -14.75 -12.50
CA GLY A 334 27.53 -15.59 -12.35
C GLY A 334 27.59 -16.67 -11.25
N VAL A 335 26.49 -17.12 -10.63
CA VAL A 335 26.57 -18.32 -9.75
C VAL A 335 25.39 -19.26 -9.99
N GLU A 336 25.70 -20.55 -10.06
CA GLU A 336 24.82 -21.67 -10.43
C GLU A 336 23.59 -21.82 -9.51
N LEU A 337 22.49 -22.31 -10.10
CA LEU A 337 21.16 -22.38 -9.49
C LEU A 337 21.09 -23.44 -8.38
N VAL A 338 20.87 -23.02 -7.14
CA VAL A 338 20.37 -23.91 -6.08
C VAL A 338 18.84 -23.88 -6.08
N PRO A 339 18.15 -25.00 -6.30
CA PRO A 339 16.69 -25.04 -6.29
C PRO A 339 16.15 -24.86 -4.87
N TYR A 340 15.33 -23.83 -4.66
CA TYR A 340 14.61 -23.63 -3.39
C TYR A 340 13.47 -24.65 -3.24
N ARG A 341 13.59 -25.55 -2.26
CA ARG A 341 12.48 -26.32 -1.70
C ARG A 341 12.28 -25.90 -0.24
N PRO A 342 11.10 -25.39 0.18
CA PRO A 342 10.81 -25.28 1.60
C PRO A 342 10.56 -26.69 2.16
N ARG A 343 11.43 -27.17 3.04
CA ARG A 343 11.16 -28.33 3.90
C ARG A 343 10.99 -27.79 5.33
N CYS A 344 9.77 -27.88 5.86
CA CYS A 344 9.36 -27.62 7.25
C CYS A 344 8.93 -26.19 7.66
N SER A 345 7.90 -26.14 8.51
CA SER A 345 7.31 -24.94 9.10
C SER A 345 8.29 -24.26 10.09
N LEU A 346 8.12 -22.94 10.31
CA LEU A 346 8.89 -22.18 11.32
C LEU A 346 8.75 -22.78 12.73
N GLU A 347 7.61 -23.40 13.03
CA GLU A 347 7.36 -24.14 14.27
C GLU A 347 8.33 -25.30 14.50
N LYS A 348 8.85 -25.91 13.43
CA LYS A 348 9.76 -27.06 13.50
C LYS A 348 11.24 -26.68 13.39
N THR A 349 11.54 -25.46 12.93
CA THR A 349 12.90 -25.02 12.54
C THR A 349 13.39 -23.81 13.34
N TRP A 350 12.59 -23.30 14.29
CA TRP A 350 13.00 -22.14 15.09
C TRP A 350 14.30 -22.34 15.89
N PRO A 351 14.63 -23.53 16.45
CA PRO A 351 15.87 -23.72 17.21
C PRO A 351 17.13 -23.70 16.34
N GLU A 352 16.98 -23.94 15.03
CA GLU A 352 18.10 -23.98 14.10
C GLU A 352 18.78 -22.61 13.99
N ASN A 353 20.09 -22.59 13.74
CA ASN A 353 20.89 -21.38 13.52
C ASN A 353 20.97 -20.41 14.73
N PHE A 354 20.63 -20.87 15.94
CA PHE A 354 21.03 -20.15 17.15
C PHE A 354 22.54 -20.27 17.36
N LYS A 355 23.19 -19.12 17.46
CA LYS A 355 24.58 -19.02 17.92
C LYS A 355 24.58 -18.80 19.41
N PHE A 356 25.62 -19.26 20.07
CA PHE A 356 25.71 -19.17 21.52
C PHE A 356 27.08 -18.68 21.94
N VAL A 357 27.09 -17.80 22.93
CA VAL A 357 28.28 -17.16 23.47
C VAL A 357 28.13 -17.05 24.98
N SER A 358 29.20 -17.28 25.74
CA SER A 358 29.15 -17.07 27.19
C SER A 358 29.02 -15.58 27.50
N THR A 359 28.40 -15.24 28.63
CA THR A 359 28.28 -13.83 29.01
C THR A 359 29.66 -13.19 29.26
N ALA A 360 30.60 -13.92 29.87
CA ALA A 360 31.99 -13.47 30.01
C ALA A 360 32.65 -13.13 28.66
N GLU A 361 32.49 -14.00 27.67
CA GLU A 361 33.02 -13.78 26.32
C GLU A 361 32.35 -12.59 25.64
N PHE A 362 31.02 -12.46 25.72
CA PHE A 362 30.30 -11.31 25.18
C PHE A 362 30.71 -9.99 25.83
N VAL A 363 30.91 -9.95 27.15
CA VAL A 363 31.36 -8.73 27.86
C VAL A 363 32.77 -8.34 27.44
N SER A 364 33.67 -9.32 27.27
CA SER A 364 35.05 -9.07 26.81
C SER A 364 35.14 -8.64 25.35
N ASN A 365 34.27 -9.19 24.49
CA ASN A 365 34.22 -8.88 23.07
C ASN A 365 32.75 -8.80 22.58
N PRO A 366 32.09 -7.65 22.75
CA PRO A 366 30.68 -7.49 22.36
C PRO A 366 30.43 -7.63 20.85
N ALA A 367 31.46 -7.54 20.01
CA ALA A 367 31.33 -7.69 18.56
C ALA A 367 31.02 -9.13 18.12
N THR A 368 31.17 -10.12 19.00
CA THR A 368 30.74 -11.52 18.79
C THR A 368 29.24 -11.63 18.49
N VAL A 369 28.45 -10.67 18.98
CA VAL A 369 27.03 -10.55 18.67
C VAL A 369 26.81 -9.38 17.70
N PRO A 370 26.17 -9.60 16.53
CA PRO A 370 25.90 -8.52 15.59
C PRO A 370 24.87 -7.54 16.17
N ASP A 371 25.01 -6.26 15.85
CA ASP A 371 24.06 -5.23 16.26
C ASP A 371 23.03 -5.01 15.17
N GLY A 372 22.08 -5.93 15.11
CA GLY A 372 21.02 -5.94 14.12
C GLY A 372 19.79 -6.67 14.64
N PRO A 373 18.78 -6.85 13.77
CA PRO A 373 17.54 -7.50 14.16
C PRO A 373 17.76 -8.99 14.45
N GLY A 374 17.19 -9.44 15.56
CA GLY A 374 17.17 -10.84 15.94
C GLY A 374 16.41 -11.13 17.22
N VAL A 375 16.46 -12.39 17.62
CA VAL A 375 15.92 -12.90 18.88
C VAL A 375 17.07 -13.41 19.72
N TYR A 376 16.97 -13.22 21.03
CA TYR A 376 17.92 -13.74 22.01
C TYR A 376 17.19 -14.55 23.08
N ALA A 377 17.89 -15.54 23.61
CA ALA A 377 17.48 -16.39 24.71
C ALA A 377 18.63 -16.42 25.72
N LEU A 378 18.33 -16.14 26.98
CA LEU A 378 19.29 -16.23 28.08
C LEU A 378 19.11 -17.56 28.79
N PHE A 379 20.24 -18.23 29.02
CA PHE A 379 20.32 -19.49 29.73
C PHE A 379 21.13 -19.28 31.01
N VAL A 380 20.72 -19.94 32.10
CA VAL A 380 21.43 -19.96 33.39
C VAL A 380 22.04 -21.35 33.57
N ARG A 381 23.33 -21.42 33.85
CA ARG A 381 24.04 -22.66 34.21
C ARG A 381 23.51 -23.18 35.53
N GLU A 382 23.26 -24.48 35.63
CA GLU A 382 22.62 -25.11 36.81
C GLU A 382 21.27 -24.46 37.15
N GLY A 383 20.59 -23.94 36.11
CA GLY A 383 19.36 -23.17 36.28
C GLY A 383 18.17 -23.98 36.78
N ASP A 384 18.23 -25.31 36.76
CA ASP A 384 17.18 -26.18 37.33
C ASP A 384 17.03 -25.95 38.85
N ASP A 385 18.13 -25.72 39.58
CA ASP A 385 18.09 -25.45 41.02
C ASP A 385 17.53 -24.05 41.30
N LEU A 386 17.95 -23.05 40.52
CA LEU A 386 17.40 -21.69 40.57
C LEU A 386 15.88 -21.71 40.35
N LEU A 387 15.44 -22.44 39.32
CA LEU A 387 14.02 -22.53 38.98
C LEU A 387 13.23 -23.28 40.04
N ARG A 388 13.73 -24.42 40.53
CA ARG A 388 13.08 -25.20 41.60
C ARG A 388 12.94 -24.40 42.88
N ALA A 389 14.00 -23.77 43.36
CA ALA A 389 13.99 -23.00 44.60
C ALA A 389 13.21 -21.67 44.45
N SER A 390 13.03 -21.16 43.23
CA SER A 390 12.07 -20.06 42.95
C SER A 390 10.60 -20.52 42.93
N GLY A 391 10.34 -21.83 42.94
CA GLY A 391 9.01 -22.43 42.87
C GLY A 391 8.47 -22.60 41.45
N PHE A 392 9.33 -22.66 40.44
CA PHE A 392 8.92 -22.99 39.07
C PHE A 392 8.69 -24.50 38.95
N VAL A 393 7.55 -24.87 38.36
CA VAL A 393 7.23 -26.25 38.01
C VAL A 393 7.14 -26.33 36.48
N GLU A 394 7.95 -27.21 35.88
CA GLU A 394 7.94 -27.45 34.44
C GLU A 394 6.64 -28.11 34.00
N GLN A 395 6.13 -27.72 32.83
CA GLN A 395 4.87 -28.22 32.28
C GLN A 395 5.15 -29.03 31.01
N ASP A 396 4.55 -30.21 30.88
CA ASP A 396 4.80 -31.14 29.78
C ASP A 396 4.56 -30.53 28.39
N HIS A 397 3.52 -29.71 28.24
CA HIS A 397 3.17 -29.07 26.97
C HIS A 397 4.01 -27.83 26.65
N LYS A 398 4.91 -27.42 27.56
CA LYS A 398 5.77 -26.25 27.41
C LYS A 398 7.11 -26.47 28.15
N PRO A 399 7.95 -27.38 27.63
CA PRO A 399 9.18 -27.79 28.32
C PRO A 399 10.21 -26.66 28.37
N LEU A 400 11.15 -26.76 29.32
CA LEU A 400 12.32 -25.91 29.38
C LEU A 400 13.29 -26.26 28.26
N TRP A 401 13.83 -25.24 27.61
CA TRP A 401 14.86 -25.43 26.60
C TRP A 401 16.23 -25.54 27.29
N ARG A 402 16.86 -26.72 27.22
CA ARG A 402 18.15 -27.01 27.87
C ARG A 402 19.30 -27.07 26.86
N ARG A 403 20.49 -26.67 27.31
CA ARG A 403 21.75 -26.78 26.56
C ARG A 403 22.90 -27.14 27.51
N GLY A 404 23.21 -28.43 27.59
CA GLY A 404 24.08 -28.95 28.65
C GLY A 404 23.46 -28.70 30.02
N THR A 405 24.24 -28.18 30.96
CA THR A 405 23.76 -27.77 32.30
C THR A 405 23.02 -26.43 32.31
N ALA A 406 22.94 -25.73 31.17
CA ALA A 406 22.31 -24.42 31.10
C ALA A 406 20.83 -24.52 30.70
N VAL A 407 19.96 -23.82 31.44
CA VAL A 407 18.51 -23.83 31.26
C VAL A 407 18.03 -22.47 30.76
N HIS A 408 17.18 -22.46 29.75
CA HIS A 408 16.58 -21.24 29.21
C HIS A 408 15.61 -20.60 30.21
N VAL A 409 15.88 -19.34 30.57
CA VAL A 409 15.10 -18.61 31.57
C VAL A 409 14.36 -17.39 30.99
N TYR A 410 14.88 -16.78 29.91
CA TYR A 410 14.35 -15.53 29.37
C TYR A 410 14.56 -15.40 27.86
N THR A 411 13.52 -15.03 27.11
CA THR A 411 13.59 -14.73 25.68
C THR A 411 13.22 -13.26 25.41
N GLY A 412 13.82 -12.65 24.39
CA GLY A 412 13.38 -11.35 23.91
C GLY A 412 13.73 -11.09 22.45
N GLU A 413 13.01 -10.15 21.84
CA GLU A 413 13.22 -9.70 20.47
C GLU A 413 13.76 -8.27 20.42
N THR A 414 14.61 -7.97 19.44
CA THR A 414 15.20 -6.62 19.31
C THR A 414 15.65 -6.32 17.88
N TYR A 415 15.78 -5.03 17.57
CA TYR A 415 16.39 -4.53 16.32
C TYR A 415 17.88 -4.19 16.46
N GLY A 416 18.43 -4.30 17.68
CA GLY A 416 19.86 -4.20 17.99
C GLY A 416 20.19 -5.22 19.07
N LEU A 417 20.55 -6.44 18.64
CA LEU A 417 20.88 -7.58 19.51
C LEU A 417 21.96 -7.22 20.53
N ARG A 418 23.11 -6.76 20.05
CA ARG A 418 24.24 -6.34 20.90
C ARG A 418 23.81 -5.28 21.90
N THR A 419 23.22 -4.18 21.43
CA THR A 419 22.78 -3.07 22.30
C THR A 419 21.83 -3.55 23.41
N ARG A 420 20.86 -4.41 23.07
CA ARG A 420 19.86 -4.90 24.02
C ARG A 420 20.45 -5.90 25.02
N LEU A 421 21.34 -6.79 24.58
CA LEU A 421 22.03 -7.73 25.46
C LEU A 421 22.96 -6.99 26.43
N THR A 422 23.71 -5.99 25.96
CA THR A 422 24.51 -5.11 26.83
C THR A 422 23.65 -4.46 27.92
N GLN A 423 22.46 -3.96 27.58
CA GLN A 423 21.53 -3.39 28.56
C GLN A 423 21.04 -4.43 29.59
N HIS A 424 20.82 -5.67 29.18
CA HIS A 424 20.40 -6.75 30.09
C HIS A 424 21.52 -7.23 31.02
N LEU A 425 22.76 -7.21 30.55
CA LEU A 425 23.90 -7.80 31.26
C LEU A 425 24.65 -6.78 32.12
N LEU A 426 24.75 -5.52 31.66
CA LEU A 426 25.54 -4.47 32.28
C LEU A 426 24.73 -3.20 32.63
N GLY A 427 23.45 -3.14 32.26
CA GLY A 427 22.60 -1.98 32.52
C GLY A 427 22.03 -1.92 33.95
N GLY A 428 21.16 -0.95 34.22
CA GLY A 428 20.48 -0.84 35.51
C GLY A 428 19.18 -1.67 35.60
N ILE A 429 18.74 -1.98 36.82
CA ILE A 429 17.47 -2.72 37.08
C ILE A 429 16.23 -2.01 36.52
N GLU A 430 16.24 -0.68 36.44
CA GLU A 430 15.14 0.13 35.88
C GLU A 430 15.02 -0.01 34.35
N THR A 431 16.12 -0.38 33.68
CA THR A 431 16.19 -0.39 32.22
C THR A 431 15.97 -1.79 31.62
N SER A 432 15.94 -2.82 32.47
CA SER A 432 15.91 -4.23 32.10
C SER A 432 14.93 -5.02 32.98
N ASN A 433 13.81 -5.44 32.39
CA ASN A 433 12.84 -6.30 33.08
C ASN A 433 13.43 -7.60 33.60
N LEU A 434 14.37 -8.19 32.85
CA LEU A 434 15.11 -9.38 33.28
C LEU A 434 15.91 -9.10 34.55
N ARG A 435 16.66 -8.00 34.59
CA ARG A 435 17.47 -7.62 35.76
C ARG A 435 16.59 -7.33 36.97
N ALA A 436 15.47 -6.66 36.78
CA ALA A 436 14.49 -6.46 37.85
C ALA A 436 13.94 -7.79 38.39
N THR A 437 13.64 -8.77 37.53
CA THR A 437 13.20 -10.10 37.97
C THR A 437 14.31 -10.84 38.71
N LEU A 438 15.54 -10.85 38.19
CA LEU A 438 16.67 -11.53 38.84
C LEU A 438 17.03 -10.85 40.18
N ALA A 439 17.10 -9.53 40.23
CA ALA A 439 17.34 -8.81 41.48
C ALA A 439 16.24 -9.09 42.51
N ALA A 440 14.97 -9.22 42.10
CA ALA A 440 13.89 -9.58 43.01
C ALA A 440 14.00 -11.01 43.58
N LEU A 441 14.72 -11.91 42.90
CA LEU A 441 14.97 -13.26 43.41
C LEU A 441 15.97 -13.28 44.57
N GLN A 442 16.67 -12.17 44.86
CA GLN A 442 17.60 -12.07 46.00
C GLN A 442 16.91 -12.21 47.37
N PHE A 443 15.57 -12.06 47.44
CA PHE A 443 14.83 -12.35 48.66
C PHE A 443 14.86 -13.82 49.07
N ASN A 444 15.40 -14.69 48.21
CA ASN A 444 15.82 -16.03 48.55
C ASN A 444 17.35 -16.13 48.32
N PRO A 445 18.19 -15.92 49.35
CA PRO A 445 19.64 -15.82 49.21
C PRO A 445 20.29 -17.05 48.58
N GLU A 446 19.69 -18.23 48.73
CA GLU A 446 20.11 -19.50 48.12
C GLU A 446 20.05 -19.48 46.58
N LEU A 447 19.36 -18.50 45.97
CA LEU A 447 19.16 -18.43 44.52
C LEU A 447 20.26 -17.68 43.77
N ILE A 448 20.61 -16.47 44.23
CA ILE A 448 21.52 -15.56 43.48
C ILE A 448 22.63 -14.99 44.38
N GLY A 449 22.66 -15.30 45.68
CA GLY A 449 23.77 -14.95 46.58
C GLY A 449 24.08 -13.44 46.68
N LEU A 450 23.12 -12.58 46.33
CA LEU A 450 23.28 -11.12 46.41
C LEU A 450 22.97 -10.66 47.84
N ALA A 451 23.91 -9.97 48.49
CA ALA A 451 23.70 -9.39 49.82
C ALA A 451 22.67 -8.24 49.74
N SER A 452 21.58 -8.33 50.51
CA SER A 452 20.40 -7.46 50.44
C SER A 452 20.63 -6.02 50.88
N ASP A 453 21.69 -5.76 51.64
CA ASP A 453 21.83 -4.53 52.43
C ASP A 453 22.78 -3.49 51.80
N ASN A 454 23.40 -3.81 50.66
CA ASN A 454 24.52 -3.05 50.12
C ASN A 454 24.13 -1.87 49.18
N GLY A 455 22.85 -1.51 49.11
CA GLY A 455 22.36 -0.42 48.27
C GLY A 455 22.41 -0.70 46.75
N ARG A 456 21.84 0.20 45.95
CA ARG A 456 21.61 0.00 44.50
C ARG A 456 22.85 -0.40 43.71
N THR A 457 23.95 0.30 43.93
CA THR A 457 25.20 0.09 43.17
C THR A 457 25.78 -1.30 43.41
N ALA A 458 25.76 -1.79 44.65
CA ALA A 458 26.29 -3.11 44.97
C ALA A 458 25.41 -4.23 44.43
N VAL A 459 24.08 -4.08 44.48
CA VAL A 459 23.15 -5.05 43.90
C VAL A 459 23.29 -5.11 42.38
N GLU A 460 23.40 -3.96 41.70
CA GLU A 460 23.60 -3.93 40.24
C GLU A 460 24.98 -4.48 39.82
N ALA A 461 26.03 -4.21 40.60
CA ALA A 461 27.38 -4.75 40.37
C ALA A 461 27.40 -6.27 40.58
N GLY A 462 26.89 -6.74 41.73
CA GLY A 462 26.79 -8.16 42.06
C GLY A 462 25.97 -8.94 41.04
N LEU A 463 24.84 -8.38 40.57
CA LEU A 463 24.05 -9.01 39.52
C LEU A 463 24.79 -9.10 38.18
N SER A 464 25.62 -8.10 37.85
CA SER A 464 26.41 -8.12 36.61
C SER A 464 27.51 -9.19 36.66
N GLU A 465 28.20 -9.32 37.80
CA GLU A 465 29.19 -10.38 38.01
C GLU A 465 28.54 -11.77 38.05
N TRP A 466 27.39 -11.91 38.72
CA TRP A 466 26.64 -13.15 38.72
C TRP A 466 26.18 -13.55 37.32
N LEU A 467 25.64 -12.61 36.52
CA LEU A 467 25.27 -12.86 35.13
C LEU A 467 26.48 -13.28 34.30
N LYS A 468 27.62 -12.61 34.48
CA LYS A 468 28.86 -12.92 33.76
C LYS A 468 29.36 -14.33 34.02
N ALA A 469 29.30 -14.79 35.28
CA ALA A 469 29.74 -16.13 35.67
C ALA A 469 28.72 -17.23 35.28
N ASN A 470 27.43 -16.96 35.44
CA ASN A 470 26.40 -18.02 35.47
C ASN A 470 25.52 -18.08 34.22
N THR A 471 25.73 -17.25 33.20
CA THR A 471 24.82 -17.22 32.03
C THR A 471 25.48 -17.46 30.67
N LEU A 472 24.66 -18.00 29.77
CA LEU A 472 24.96 -18.24 28.37
C LEU A 472 23.91 -17.52 27.51
N ILE A 473 24.36 -16.83 26.47
CA ILE A 473 23.51 -16.09 25.54
C ILE A 473 23.33 -16.91 24.28
N GLY A 474 22.10 -17.31 23.97
CA GLY A 474 21.70 -17.76 22.64
C GLY A 474 21.15 -16.61 21.82
N PHE A 475 21.58 -16.43 20.58
CA PHE A 475 21.04 -15.41 19.68
C PHE A 475 20.90 -15.91 18.25
N LYS A 476 19.93 -15.35 17.55
CA LYS A 476 19.65 -15.63 16.14
C LYS A 476 19.32 -14.33 15.42
N SER A 477 20.16 -13.95 14.45
CA SER A 477 19.89 -12.81 13.58
C SER A 477 18.81 -13.17 12.57
N CYS A 478 17.72 -12.40 12.53
CA CYS A 478 16.60 -12.67 11.63
C CYS A 478 15.79 -11.39 11.37
N GLY A 479 15.17 -11.30 10.19
CA GLY A 479 14.33 -10.16 9.82
C GLY A 479 12.92 -10.17 10.44
N TYR A 480 12.45 -11.34 10.89
CA TYR A 480 11.11 -11.60 11.41
C TYR A 480 11.12 -11.83 12.93
N VAL A 481 11.76 -10.92 13.67
CA VAL A 481 12.10 -11.10 15.09
C VAL A 481 10.91 -11.47 15.98
N ARG A 482 9.73 -10.87 15.74
CA ARG A 482 8.52 -11.17 16.52
C ARG A 482 7.93 -12.53 16.21
N ASP A 483 7.99 -12.97 14.96
CA ASP A 483 7.39 -14.24 14.57
C ASP A 483 8.22 -15.39 15.16
N VAL A 484 9.54 -15.25 15.16
CA VAL A 484 10.47 -16.19 15.79
C VAL A 484 10.32 -16.19 17.32
N GLU A 485 10.27 -15.02 17.97
CA GLU A 485 10.01 -14.90 19.41
C GLU A 485 8.66 -15.52 19.80
N THR A 486 7.60 -15.27 19.01
CA THR A 486 6.27 -15.84 19.28
C THR A 486 6.30 -17.37 19.20
N VAL A 487 6.94 -17.92 18.17
CA VAL A 487 7.10 -19.38 18.02
C VAL A 487 7.91 -19.96 19.17
N MET A 488 8.98 -19.29 19.61
CA MET A 488 9.77 -19.69 20.78
C MET A 488 8.94 -19.71 22.06
N LEU A 489 8.21 -18.62 22.34
CA LEU A 489 7.36 -18.50 23.53
C LEU A 489 6.17 -19.47 23.52
N ASN A 490 5.78 -20.00 22.36
CA ASN A 490 4.78 -21.05 22.22
C ASN A 490 5.39 -22.45 22.39
N ALA A 491 6.63 -22.66 21.93
CA ALA A 491 7.27 -23.97 21.91
C ALA A 491 7.96 -24.33 23.24
N VAL A 492 8.53 -23.35 23.96
CA VAL A 492 9.32 -23.59 25.18
C VAL A 492 8.96 -22.64 26.31
N ALA A 493 9.21 -23.06 27.54
CA ALA A 493 9.06 -22.21 28.71
C ALA A 493 10.08 -21.06 28.68
N SER A 494 9.63 -19.89 29.13
CA SER A 494 10.47 -18.72 29.44
C SER A 494 10.09 -18.20 30.83
N PRO A 495 10.53 -18.88 31.90
CA PRO A 495 10.07 -18.65 33.27
C PRO A 495 10.11 -17.19 33.73
N LEU A 496 11.14 -16.42 33.35
CA LEU A 496 11.33 -15.04 33.78
C LEU A 496 10.62 -14.01 32.87
N ASN A 497 9.91 -14.43 31.82
CA ASN A 497 9.11 -13.57 30.93
C ASN A 497 7.71 -13.30 31.52
N VAL A 498 7.67 -12.55 32.61
CA VAL A 498 6.49 -12.36 33.47
C VAL A 498 5.24 -11.76 32.77
N GLN A 499 5.40 -11.00 31.68
CA GLN A 499 4.29 -10.24 31.06
C GLN A 499 3.59 -10.94 29.89
N ARG A 500 4.16 -12.00 29.30
CA ARG A 500 3.70 -12.49 27.97
C ARG A 500 3.49 -13.99 27.86
N SER A 501 4.08 -14.82 28.72
CA SER A 501 4.16 -16.27 28.48
C SER A 501 3.77 -17.18 29.65
N ASN A 502 3.45 -16.63 30.83
CA ASN A 502 3.02 -17.39 32.01
C ASN A 502 1.86 -16.67 32.71
N GLY A 503 0.61 -17.01 32.41
CA GLY A 503 -0.56 -16.57 33.19
C GLY A 503 -0.75 -17.33 34.51
N GLY A 504 0.21 -18.18 34.89
CA GLY A 504 0.12 -19.10 36.01
C GLY A 504 0.54 -18.52 37.36
N GLU A 505 0.46 -19.36 38.39
CA GLU A 505 0.80 -19.04 39.78
C GLU A 505 2.24 -18.56 39.96
N TYR A 506 3.20 -19.19 39.26
CA TYR A 506 4.61 -18.80 39.29
C TYR A 506 4.86 -17.35 38.82
N ALA A 507 4.18 -16.91 37.77
CA ALA A 507 4.31 -15.52 37.31
C ALA A 507 3.70 -14.51 38.29
N ARG A 508 2.60 -14.87 38.97
CA ARG A 508 2.04 -14.05 40.05
C ARG A 508 3.04 -13.91 41.20
N ARG A 509 3.69 -15.00 41.60
CA ARG A 509 4.76 -14.98 42.62
C ARG A 509 5.95 -14.10 42.19
N LEU A 510 6.41 -14.20 40.95
CA LEU A 510 7.46 -13.32 40.43
C LEU A 510 7.04 -11.84 40.39
N LEU A 511 5.79 -11.52 40.04
CA LEU A 511 5.28 -10.15 40.09
C LEU A 511 5.26 -9.60 41.51
N GLU A 512 4.87 -10.42 42.49
CA GLU A 512 4.85 -10.04 43.90
C GLU A 512 6.26 -9.78 44.44
N LEU A 513 7.22 -10.68 44.14
CA LEU A 513 8.63 -10.47 44.46
C LEU A 513 9.17 -9.18 43.80
N ARG A 514 8.83 -8.92 42.54
CA ARG A 514 9.21 -7.68 41.85
C ARG A 514 8.59 -6.43 42.49
N LYS A 515 7.35 -6.52 42.96
CA LYS A 515 6.67 -5.42 43.65
C LYS A 515 7.37 -5.09 44.96
N ARG A 516 7.60 -6.11 45.81
CA ARG A 516 8.35 -5.97 47.08
C ARG A 516 9.77 -5.44 46.84
N PHE A 517 10.44 -5.93 45.80
CA PHE A 517 11.77 -5.45 45.44
C PHE A 517 11.72 -3.98 45.00
N GLY A 518 10.74 -3.60 44.20
CA GLY A 518 10.52 -2.21 43.79
C GLY A 518 10.31 -1.25 44.96
N GLU A 519 9.62 -1.68 46.02
CA GLU A 519 9.41 -0.90 47.25
C GLU A 519 10.71 -0.68 48.06
N ILE A 520 11.66 -1.60 47.97
CA ILE A 520 13.00 -1.44 48.57
C ILE A 520 13.89 -0.58 47.67
N ALA A 521 13.91 -0.89 46.37
CA ALA A 521 14.73 -0.20 45.39
C ALA A 521 14.35 1.28 45.24
N SER A 522 13.09 1.65 45.51
CA SER A 522 12.64 3.04 45.52
C SER A 522 13.20 3.87 46.67
N ARG A 523 13.66 3.23 47.76
CA ARG A 523 14.30 3.88 48.91
C ARG A 523 15.81 4.09 48.70
N TRP A 524 16.39 3.51 47.66
CA TRP A 524 17.79 3.71 47.33
C TRP A 524 18.01 5.09 46.72
N PRO A 525 19.15 5.75 47.02
CA PRO A 525 19.48 7.01 46.39
C PRO A 525 19.57 6.87 44.86
N PRO A 526 19.16 7.91 44.11
CA PRO A 526 19.24 7.90 42.66
C PRO A 526 20.69 7.69 42.20
N PRO A 527 20.91 7.03 41.05
CA PRO A 527 22.26 6.76 40.55
C PRO A 527 23.02 8.08 40.40
N SER A 528 24.29 8.12 40.84
CA SER A 528 25.17 9.26 40.62
C SER A 528 25.23 9.54 39.12
N THR A 529 24.73 10.70 38.72
CA THR A 529 24.64 11.07 37.30
C THR A 529 26.04 11.39 36.79
N GLY A 530 26.62 10.46 36.03
CA GLY A 530 27.67 10.79 35.05
C GLY A 530 27.12 11.78 34.00
N PRO A 531 27.99 12.56 33.33
CA PRO A 531 27.63 13.83 32.71
C PRO A 531 26.50 13.71 31.70
N SER A 532 25.56 14.64 31.83
CA SER A 532 24.34 14.73 31.05
C SER A 532 24.63 14.83 29.55
N ARG A 533 24.07 13.91 28.76
CA ARG A 533 24.02 14.05 27.30
C ARG A 533 23.11 15.23 26.96
N GLN A 534 23.73 16.37 26.62
CA GLN A 534 23.07 17.53 26.04
C GLN A 534 22.17 17.11 24.87
N ARG A 535 20.88 17.41 24.96
CA ARG A 535 19.97 17.41 23.82
C ARG A 535 20.38 18.56 22.89
N ARG A 536 20.95 18.23 21.72
CA ARG A 536 21.13 19.19 20.63
C ARG A 536 19.75 19.67 20.16
N ARG A 537 19.54 20.99 20.22
CA ARG A 537 18.43 21.70 19.57
C ARG A 537 18.64 21.74 18.07
#